data_AF-A0AAV9IJZ9-F1
#
_entry.id   AF-A0AAV9IJZ9-F1
#
_cell.length_a   1.000
_cell.length_b   1.000
_cell.length_c   1.000
_cell.angle_alpha   90.00
_cell.angle_beta   90.00
_cell.angle_gamma   90.00
#
_symmetry.space_group_name_H-M   'P 1'
#
loop_
_entity.id
_entity.type
_entity.pdbx_description
1 polymer ?
#
loop_
_entity_poly.entity_id
_entity_poly.type
_entity_poly.pdbx_seq_one_letter_code
_entity_poly.pdbx_strand_id
1 'polypeptide(L)'
;MCFVGSWFPTLVGTSVQLRHSCCRWSFITRRRLVQKTTHSRWMAVQQLVQYIIIRKDLIRDLGWPLGSVIAQGVHAAVAVNWKYRDDPLVYEYCSQESHQMHTVVLEATSEAKLLQLAEQLDGAHIQCVVWKEQPENMVTAIAVKPYPKEQVAPFLKHLRLCK
;
A
#
# COMPACT_ATOMS: atom_id res chain seq x y z
N MET A 1 -52.24 -34.00 22.67
CA MET A 1 -52.80 -35.36 22.86
C MET A 1 -52.62 -36.11 21.54
N CYS A 2 -51.56 -36.93 21.46
CA CYS A 2 -51.57 -38.41 21.34
C CYS A 2 -51.91 -38.84 19.89
N PHE A 3 -51.17 -39.69 19.16
CA PHE A 3 -50.49 -40.97 19.44
C PHE A 3 -49.27 -41.12 18.48
N VAL A 4 -48.07 -41.54 18.90
CA VAL A 4 -47.57 -42.91 19.16
C VAL A 4 -47.65 -43.85 17.94
N GLY A 5 -46.52 -44.45 17.55
CA GLY A 5 -46.56 -45.62 16.65
C GLY A 5 -45.25 -46.00 15.96
N SER A 6 -44.23 -46.38 16.72
CA SER A 6 -43.04 -47.10 16.25
C SER A 6 -43.38 -48.50 15.71
N TRP A 7 -42.79 -48.90 14.59
CA TRP A 7 -42.66 -50.30 14.17
C TRP A 7 -41.26 -50.56 13.61
N PHE A 8 -40.47 -51.34 14.35
CA PHE A 8 -39.43 -52.23 13.80
C PHE A 8 -40.00 -53.65 13.88
N PRO A 9 -39.66 -54.55 12.95
CA PRO A 9 -38.66 -55.55 13.33
C PRO A 9 -37.65 -55.92 12.23
N THR A 10 -36.47 -56.27 12.73
CA THR A 10 -35.36 -57.05 12.19
C THR A 10 -35.74 -58.31 11.40
N LEU A 11 -34.87 -58.75 10.47
CA LEU A 11 -34.16 -60.05 10.50
C LEU A 11 -33.16 -60.21 9.32
N VAL A 12 -31.90 -60.46 9.69
CA VAL A 12 -30.98 -61.51 9.17
C VAL A 12 -30.53 -61.51 7.70
N GLY A 13 -29.25 -61.15 7.53
CA GLY A 13 -28.19 -62.07 7.09
C GLY A 13 -28.14 -62.53 5.64
N THR A 14 -27.08 -62.14 4.93
CA THR A 14 -26.12 -63.08 4.33
C THR A 14 -24.89 -62.33 3.82
N SER A 15 -23.73 -62.82 4.24
CA SER A 15 -22.41 -62.42 3.79
C SER A 15 -22.17 -62.83 2.34
N VAL A 16 -21.76 -61.89 1.49
CA VAL A 16 -20.95 -62.21 0.30
C VAL A 16 -19.72 -61.32 0.33
N GLN A 17 -18.57 -61.98 0.38
CA GLN A 17 -17.25 -61.40 0.45
C GLN A 17 -16.63 -61.40 -0.96
N LEU A 18 -15.77 -60.40 -1.20
CA LEU A 18 -14.67 -60.33 -2.19
C LEU A 18 -15.02 -59.92 -3.63
N ARG A 19 -14.53 -58.75 -4.07
CA ARG A 19 -13.24 -58.62 -4.78
C ARG A 19 -12.93 -57.14 -5.13
N HIS A 20 -11.77 -56.72 -4.64
CA HIS A 20 -10.75 -55.84 -5.22
C HIS A 20 -11.09 -55.03 -6.48
N SER A 21 -10.91 -53.71 -6.40
CA SER A 21 -10.07 -52.96 -7.35
C SER A 21 -9.81 -51.53 -6.87
N CYS A 22 -8.54 -51.29 -6.58
CA CYS A 22 -7.94 -49.99 -6.33
C CYS A 22 -7.95 -49.09 -7.57
N CYS A 23 -7.87 -47.79 -7.29
CA CYS A 23 -7.25 -46.75 -8.11
C CYS A 23 -8.18 -46.24 -9.23
N ARG A 24 -8.40 -44.94 -9.45
CA ARG A 24 -7.44 -43.85 -9.52
C ARG A 24 -8.21 -42.53 -9.61
N TRP A 25 -8.28 -41.73 -8.54
CA TRP A 25 -8.70 -40.33 -8.66
C TRP A 25 -7.53 -39.54 -9.27
N SER A 26 -7.70 -39.15 -10.53
CA SER A 26 -6.77 -38.28 -11.24
C SER A 26 -6.72 -36.93 -10.55
N PHE A 27 -5.62 -36.65 -9.86
CA PHE A 27 -5.27 -35.34 -9.31
C PHE A 27 -5.21 -34.32 -10.45
N ILE A 28 -6.27 -33.54 -10.60
CA ILE A 28 -6.33 -32.37 -11.47
C ILE A 28 -5.68 -31.19 -10.73
N THR A 29 -4.54 -30.76 -11.29
CA THR A 29 -3.89 -29.44 -11.20
C THR A 29 -3.58 -28.84 -9.81
N ARG A 30 -2.44 -29.24 -9.24
CA ARG A 30 -1.60 -28.30 -8.44
C ARG A 30 -0.44 -27.79 -9.28
N ARG A 31 -0.69 -26.82 -10.16
CA ARG A 31 0.36 -25.97 -10.76
C ARG A 31 -0.11 -24.53 -10.88
N ARG A 32 -0.20 -23.83 -9.75
CA ARG A 32 -0.13 -22.36 -9.71
C ARG A 32 0.15 -21.84 -8.29
N LEU A 33 1.33 -22.13 -7.74
CA LEU A 33 1.73 -21.61 -6.42
C LEU A 33 3.27 -21.41 -6.27
N VAL A 34 3.99 -21.16 -7.36
CA VAL A 34 5.46 -20.98 -7.34
C VAL A 34 5.90 -19.57 -7.76
N GLN A 35 5.00 -18.72 -8.26
CA GLN A 35 5.38 -17.37 -8.75
C GLN A 35 5.12 -16.22 -7.76
N LYS A 36 4.38 -16.44 -6.65
CA LYS A 36 4.09 -15.36 -5.68
C LYS A 36 5.24 -15.05 -4.73
N THR A 37 6.21 -15.96 -4.56
CA THR A 37 7.22 -15.91 -3.49
C THR A 37 8.51 -15.19 -3.87
N THR A 38 8.83 -15.05 -5.17
CA THR A 38 10.05 -14.37 -5.60
C THR A 38 9.86 -12.86 -5.57
N HIS A 39 8.77 -12.34 -6.14
CA HIS A 39 8.50 -10.89 -6.17
C HIS A 39 8.41 -10.28 -4.77
N SER A 40 7.70 -10.92 -3.83
CA SER A 40 7.61 -10.44 -2.45
C SER A 40 8.98 -10.41 -1.75
N ARG A 41 9.87 -11.35 -2.06
CA ARG A 41 11.21 -11.39 -1.44
C ARG A 41 12.14 -10.30 -1.97
N TRP A 42 12.05 -9.93 -3.26
CA TRP A 42 12.86 -8.84 -3.84
C TRP A 42 12.39 -7.45 -3.37
N MET A 43 11.08 -7.28 -3.19
CA MET A 43 10.49 -6.05 -2.62
C MET A 43 10.85 -5.92 -1.13
N ALA A 44 10.83 -7.01 -0.37
CA ALA A 44 11.24 -7.04 1.03
C ALA A 44 12.73 -6.73 1.28
N VAL A 45 13.61 -6.86 0.27
CA VAL A 45 15.04 -6.50 0.40
C VAL A 45 15.26 -4.99 0.26
N GLN A 46 14.35 -4.28 -0.41
CA GLN A 46 14.49 -2.86 -0.70
C GLN A 46 13.62 -2.03 0.24
N GLN A 47 14.26 -1.19 1.06
CA GLN A 47 13.55 -0.33 2.02
C GLN A 47 12.62 0.62 1.27
N LEU A 48 11.30 0.42 1.45
CA LEU A 48 10.28 1.35 0.97
C LEU A 48 10.29 2.62 1.80
N VAL A 49 10.13 3.76 1.13
CA VAL A 49 10.09 5.08 1.76
C VAL A 49 9.03 5.95 1.10
N GLN A 50 8.29 6.67 1.93
CA GLN A 50 7.41 7.75 1.48
C GLN A 50 8.12 9.09 1.64
N TYR A 51 8.12 9.90 0.59
CA TYR A 51 8.62 11.27 0.66
C TYR A 51 7.46 12.25 0.67
N ILE A 52 7.50 13.19 1.61
CA ILE A 52 6.58 14.32 1.70
C ILE A 52 7.43 15.58 1.52
N ILE A 53 7.06 16.44 0.58
CA ILE A 53 7.73 17.71 0.32
C ILE A 53 6.77 18.83 0.72
N ILE A 54 7.21 19.68 1.64
CA ILE A 54 6.40 20.77 2.18
C ILE A 54 7.07 22.11 1.85
N ARG A 55 6.24 23.12 1.57
CA ARG A 55 6.70 24.49 1.36
C ARG A 55 7.17 25.15 2.66
N LYS A 56 8.43 25.59 2.68
CA LYS A 56 9.04 26.29 3.83
C LYS A 56 8.62 27.76 3.92
N ASP A 57 8.32 28.38 2.79
CA ASP A 57 7.85 29.77 2.69
C ASP A 57 6.48 29.97 3.37
N LEU A 58 5.67 28.90 3.53
CA LEU A 58 4.44 28.96 4.31
C LEU A 58 4.69 29.46 5.74
N ILE A 59 5.73 28.94 6.40
CA ILE A 59 6.08 29.34 7.78
C ILE A 59 6.83 30.67 7.75
N ARG A 60 7.90 30.76 6.94
CA ARG A 60 8.85 31.87 7.01
C ARG A 60 8.30 33.19 6.48
N ASP A 61 7.54 33.12 5.40
CA ASP A 61 7.18 34.29 4.61
C ASP A 61 5.66 34.57 4.71
N LEU A 62 4.84 33.53 4.78
CA LEU A 62 3.37 33.64 4.88
C LEU A 62 2.83 33.50 6.31
N GLY A 63 3.70 33.24 7.30
CA GLY A 63 3.35 33.26 8.72
C GLY A 63 2.42 32.13 9.17
N TRP A 64 2.37 31.01 8.44
CA TRP A 64 1.50 29.89 8.80
C TRP A 64 1.96 29.24 10.11
N PRO A 65 1.02 28.88 11.01
CA PRO A 65 1.34 28.07 12.17
C PRO A 65 1.94 26.73 11.75
N LEU A 66 2.95 26.26 12.50
CA LEU A 66 3.61 24.98 12.22
C LEU A 66 2.60 23.82 12.16
N GLY A 67 1.61 23.81 13.06
CA GLY A 67 0.56 22.78 13.07
C GLY A 67 -0.24 22.72 11.77
N SER A 68 -0.56 23.88 11.18
CA SER A 68 -1.25 23.95 9.88
C SER A 68 -0.40 23.35 8.77
N VAL A 69 0.90 23.67 8.75
CA VAL A 69 1.85 23.15 7.76
C VAL A 69 2.05 21.63 7.90
N ILE A 70 2.09 21.11 9.12
CA ILE A 70 2.11 19.67 9.40
C ILE A 70 0.84 19.01 8.83
N ALA A 71 -0.33 19.59 9.07
CA ALA A 71 -1.59 19.05 8.55
C ALA A 71 -1.58 18.93 7.02
N GLN A 72 -1.02 19.90 6.31
CA GLN A 72 -0.86 19.84 4.84
C GLN A 72 -0.05 18.62 4.40
N GLY A 73 1.08 18.34 5.07
CA GLY A 73 1.89 17.15 4.79
C GLY A 73 1.13 15.85 5.06
N VAL A 74 0.38 15.80 6.16
CA VAL A 74 -0.47 14.64 6.51
C VAL A 74 -1.57 14.43 5.47
N HIS A 75 -2.28 15.48 5.07
CA HIS A 75 -3.32 15.40 4.04
C HIS A 75 -2.76 14.88 2.72
N ALA A 76 -1.61 15.39 2.28
CA ALA A 76 -0.95 14.90 1.08
C ALA A 76 -0.60 13.40 1.19
N ALA A 77 -0.03 12.96 2.32
CA ALA A 77 0.34 11.56 2.55
C ALA A 77 -0.88 10.62 2.55
N VAL A 78 -1.95 11.00 3.24
CA VAL A 78 -3.20 10.23 3.24
C VAL A 78 -3.80 10.18 1.84
N ALA A 79 -3.83 11.31 1.13
CA ALA A 79 -4.37 11.39 -0.23
C ALA A 79 -3.62 10.50 -1.23
N VAL A 80 -2.27 10.48 -1.19
CA VAL A 80 -1.48 9.62 -2.10
C VAL A 80 -1.68 8.14 -1.78
N ASN A 81 -1.70 7.77 -0.50
CA ASN A 81 -1.91 6.38 -0.09
C ASN A 81 -3.32 5.92 -0.46
N TRP A 82 -4.34 6.76 -0.30
CA TRP A 82 -5.71 6.45 -0.72
C TRP A 82 -5.85 6.32 -2.24
N LYS A 83 -5.25 7.26 -2.99
CA LYS A 83 -5.30 7.28 -4.46
C LYS A 83 -4.68 6.02 -5.06
N TYR A 84 -3.57 5.55 -4.51
CA TYR A 84 -2.81 4.40 -5.01
C TYR A 84 -2.94 3.17 -4.10
N ARG A 85 -4.01 3.06 -3.30
CA ARG A 85 -4.19 1.98 -2.29
C ARG A 85 -4.13 0.56 -2.85
N ASP A 86 -4.46 0.38 -4.13
CA ASP A 86 -4.44 -0.90 -4.83
C ASP A 86 -3.08 -1.22 -5.46
N ASP A 87 -2.10 -0.31 -5.36
CA ASP A 87 -0.73 -0.51 -5.84
C ASP A 87 0.04 -1.44 -4.88
N PRO A 88 0.76 -2.46 -5.39
CA PRO A 88 1.52 -3.40 -4.55
C PRO A 88 2.51 -2.72 -3.61
N LEU A 89 3.16 -1.62 -4.03
CA LEU A 89 4.12 -0.88 -3.20
C LEU A 89 3.42 -0.18 -2.02
N VAL A 90 2.24 0.38 -2.27
CA VAL A 90 1.45 1.06 -1.23
C VAL A 90 0.88 0.04 -0.26
N TYR A 91 0.33 -1.05 -0.79
CA TYR A 91 -0.13 -2.16 0.03
C TYR A 91 1.00 -2.68 0.92
N GLU A 92 2.17 -2.96 0.35
CA GLU A 92 3.30 -3.49 1.11
C GLU A 92 3.76 -2.48 2.16
N TYR A 93 3.93 -1.21 1.80
CA TYR A 93 4.28 -0.12 2.72
C TYR A 93 3.29 0.01 3.89
N CYS A 94 1.97 -0.07 3.63
CA CYS A 94 0.94 0.03 4.65
C CYS A 94 0.70 -1.27 5.42
N SER A 95 1.19 -2.42 4.92
CA SER A 95 1.05 -3.74 5.54
C SER A 95 2.23 -4.15 6.42
N GLN A 96 3.29 -3.33 6.47
CA GLN A 96 4.44 -3.58 7.35
C GLN A 96 3.98 -3.66 8.81
N GLU A 97 4.67 -4.47 9.61
CA GLU A 97 4.42 -4.52 11.04
C GLU A 97 4.54 -3.12 11.65
N SER A 98 3.80 -2.87 12.74
CA SER A 98 3.75 -1.54 13.34
C SER A 98 5.17 -1.03 13.61
N HIS A 99 5.42 0.24 13.27
CA HIS A 99 6.69 0.97 13.44
C HIS A 99 7.78 0.82 12.34
N GLN A 100 7.50 0.16 11.20
CA GLN A 100 8.49 0.05 10.12
C GLN A 100 8.30 1.06 8.97
N MET A 101 7.12 1.70 8.86
CA MET A 101 6.85 2.72 7.85
C MET A 101 7.85 3.88 7.96
N HIS A 102 8.65 4.07 6.92
CA HIS A 102 9.63 5.13 6.86
C HIS A 102 9.13 6.28 5.99
N THR A 103 8.98 7.46 6.59
CA THR A 103 8.56 8.69 5.91
C THR A 103 9.62 9.76 6.09
N VAL A 104 10.02 10.39 4.98
CA VAL A 104 10.99 11.49 4.97
C VAL A 104 10.28 12.77 4.56
N VAL A 105 10.41 13.80 5.39
CA VAL A 105 9.87 15.13 5.11
C VAL A 105 10.98 16.04 4.61
N LEU A 106 10.81 16.58 3.40
CA LEU A 106 11.73 17.49 2.73
C LEU A 106 11.10 18.86 2.56
N GLU A 107 11.93 19.88 2.38
CA GLU A 107 11.49 21.26 2.17
C GLU A 107 11.64 21.70 0.71
N ALA A 108 10.61 22.35 0.19
CA ALA A 108 10.66 23.17 -1.02
C ALA A 108 10.68 24.65 -0.63
N THR A 109 11.42 25.47 -1.39
CA THR A 109 11.58 26.89 -1.08
C THR A 109 10.43 27.77 -1.53
N SER A 110 9.60 27.30 -2.47
CA SER A 110 8.44 28.03 -2.99
C SER A 110 7.47 27.10 -3.72
N GLU A 111 6.26 27.62 -4.01
CA GLU A 111 5.26 26.93 -4.84
C GLU A 111 5.79 26.55 -6.22
N ALA A 112 6.48 27.47 -6.89
CA ALA A 112 7.03 27.24 -8.22
C ALA A 112 8.05 26.08 -8.21
N LYS A 113 8.89 25.99 -7.18
CA LYS A 113 9.83 24.88 -7.02
C LYS A 113 9.13 23.56 -6.75
N LEU A 114 8.05 23.59 -5.98
CA LEU A 114 7.24 22.41 -5.69
C LEU A 114 6.55 21.89 -6.97
N LEU A 115 5.99 22.78 -7.79
CA LEU A 115 5.37 22.42 -9.09
C LEU A 115 6.39 21.90 -10.11
N GLN A 116 7.57 22.55 -10.21
CA GLN A 116 8.67 22.05 -11.04
C GLN A 116 9.08 20.63 -10.64
N LEU A 117 9.13 20.34 -9.33
CA LEU A 117 9.39 19.00 -8.85
C LEU A 117 8.30 18.01 -9.26
N ALA A 118 7.02 18.41 -9.20
CA ALA A 118 5.91 17.56 -9.65
C ALA A 118 6.06 17.16 -11.12
N GLU A 119 6.40 18.12 -11.98
CA GLU A 119 6.64 17.88 -13.42
C GLU A 119 7.84 16.94 -13.65
N GLN A 120 8.93 17.13 -12.89
CA GLN A 120 10.10 16.25 -12.97
C GLN A 120 9.77 14.81 -12.55
N LEU A 121 8.98 14.65 -11.49
CA LEU A 121 8.54 13.33 -11.01
C LEU A 121 7.62 12.66 -12.03
N ASP A 122 6.69 13.41 -12.62
CA ASP A 122 5.78 12.90 -13.65
C ASP A 122 6.54 12.43 -14.90
N GLY A 123 7.50 13.23 -15.37
CA GLY A 123 8.38 12.86 -16.49
C GLY A 123 9.26 11.63 -16.21
N ALA A 124 9.52 11.32 -14.94
CA ALA A 124 10.21 10.12 -14.50
C ALA A 124 9.26 8.95 -14.17
N HIS A 125 7.96 9.11 -14.40
CA HIS A 125 6.89 8.16 -14.04
C HIS A 125 6.84 7.83 -12.54
N ILE A 126 7.27 8.77 -11.69
CA ILE A 126 7.16 8.70 -10.24
C ILE A 126 5.84 9.31 -9.81
N GLN A 127 4.88 8.44 -9.51
CA GLN A 127 3.54 8.85 -9.10
C GLN A 127 3.55 9.62 -7.76
N CYS A 128 2.89 10.77 -7.75
CA CYS A 128 2.70 11.61 -6.56
C CYS A 128 1.28 12.21 -6.51
N VAL A 129 0.98 12.89 -5.39
CA VAL A 129 -0.17 13.79 -5.23
C VAL A 129 0.36 15.18 -4.90
N VAL A 130 -0.12 16.17 -5.66
CA VAL A 130 0.06 17.59 -5.38
C VAL A 130 -1.12 18.05 -4.54
N TRP A 131 -0.87 18.42 -3.29
CA TRP A 131 -1.90 18.86 -2.36
C TRP A 131 -2.14 20.36 -2.49
N LYS A 132 -3.40 20.74 -2.66
CA LYS A 132 -3.87 22.12 -2.80
C LYS A 132 -4.80 22.43 -1.65
N GLU A 133 -4.46 23.44 -0.86
CA GLU A 133 -5.31 23.91 0.22
C GLU A 133 -6.46 24.75 -0.34
N GLN A 134 -7.63 24.59 0.26
CA GLN A 134 -8.83 25.38 0.01
C GLN A 134 -9.18 26.20 1.26
N PRO A 135 -9.78 27.40 1.13
CA PRO A 135 -10.28 28.03 -0.10
C PRO A 135 -9.23 28.82 -0.92
N GLU A 136 -7.99 28.96 -0.45
CA GLU A 136 -6.97 29.82 -1.07
C GLU A 136 -6.44 29.25 -2.41
N ASN A 137 -6.76 28.00 -2.73
CA ASN A 137 -6.36 27.27 -3.94
C ASN A 137 -4.83 27.27 -4.16
N MET A 138 -4.08 27.13 -3.07
CA MET A 138 -2.63 27.22 -3.05
C MET A 138 -2.00 25.83 -2.91
N VAL A 139 -0.96 25.53 -3.70
CA VAL A 139 -0.23 24.25 -3.55
C VAL A 139 0.69 24.33 -2.33
N THR A 140 0.47 23.47 -1.34
CA THR A 140 1.18 23.52 -0.05
C THR A 140 2.16 22.37 0.15
N ALA A 141 1.86 21.19 -0.40
CA ALA A 141 2.68 20.00 -0.24
C ALA A 141 2.59 19.04 -1.45
N ILE A 142 3.58 18.16 -1.57
CA ILE A 142 3.55 16.99 -2.44
C ILE A 142 3.80 15.76 -1.58
N ALA A 143 3.06 14.68 -1.82
CA ALA A 143 3.40 13.36 -1.30
C ALA A 143 3.66 12.40 -2.45
N VAL A 144 4.81 11.73 -2.40
CA VAL A 144 5.19 10.71 -3.37
C VAL A 144 4.63 9.37 -2.91
N LYS A 145 4.15 8.55 -3.86
CA LYS A 145 3.79 7.16 -3.56
C LYS A 145 5.01 6.46 -2.93
N PRO A 146 4.86 5.54 -1.97
CA PRO A 146 5.97 4.74 -1.50
C PRO A 146 6.70 4.03 -2.66
N TYR A 147 8.03 4.11 -2.65
CA TYR A 147 8.92 3.42 -3.60
C TYR A 147 10.16 2.89 -2.86
N PRO A 148 10.90 1.94 -3.46
CA PRO A 148 12.27 1.65 -3.07
C PRO A 148 13.10 2.94 -3.03
N LYS A 149 13.84 3.15 -1.94
CA LYS A 149 14.66 4.36 -1.76
C LYS A 149 15.56 4.64 -2.97
N GLU A 150 16.19 3.60 -3.52
CA GLU A 150 17.10 3.71 -4.67
C GLU A 150 16.42 4.27 -5.92
N GLN A 151 15.12 3.99 -6.12
CA GLN A 151 14.35 4.44 -7.28
C GLN A 151 14.02 5.93 -7.20
N VAL A 152 13.68 6.44 -6.01
CA VAL A 152 13.15 7.80 -5.83
C VAL A 152 14.19 8.81 -5.33
N ALA A 153 15.19 8.37 -4.57
CA ALA A 153 16.21 9.25 -4.00
C ALA A 153 16.99 10.10 -5.03
N PRO A 154 17.30 9.63 -6.25
CA PRO A 154 17.99 10.47 -7.25
C PRO A 154 17.27 11.78 -7.56
N PHE A 155 15.93 11.79 -7.51
CA PHE A 155 15.10 12.96 -7.77
C PHE A 155 14.97 13.90 -6.58
N LEU A 156 15.17 13.41 -5.35
CA LEU A 156 14.83 14.15 -4.13
C LEU A 156 16.03 14.48 -3.23
N LYS A 157 17.17 13.80 -3.40
CA LYS A 157 18.37 13.95 -2.54
C LYS A 157 18.98 15.36 -2.51
N HIS A 158 18.64 16.20 -3.48
CA HIS A 158 19.12 17.58 -3.56
C HIS A 158 18.30 18.54 -2.67
N LEU A 159 17.11 18.12 -2.24
CA LEU A 159 16.28 18.85 -1.30
C LEU A 159 16.78 18.64 0.14
N ARG A 160 16.49 19.61 1.00
CA ARG A 160 16.87 19.56 2.41
C ARG A 160 15.79 18.85 3.24
N LEU A 161 16.19 18.26 4.36
CA LEU A 161 15.23 17.80 5.37
C LEU A 161 14.48 19.00 5.94
N CYS A 162 13.17 18.88 6.10
CA CYS A 162 12.36 19.86 6.81
C CYS A 162 12.71 19.81 8.30
N LYS A 163 13.12 20.96 8.86
CA LYS A 163 13.51 21.11 10.26
C LYS A 163 12.60 22.10 10.97
#